data_AF-A0A922I4M0-F1
#
_entry.id   AF-A0A922I4M0-F1
#
_cell.length_a   1.000
_cell.length_b   1.000
_cell.length_c   1.000
_cell.angle_alpha   90.00
_cell.angle_beta   90.00
_cell.angle_gamma   90.00
#
_symmetry.space_group_name_H-M   'P 1'
#
loop_
_entity.id
_entity.type
_entity.pdbx_description
1 polymer ?
#
loop_
_entity_poly.entity_id
_entity_poly.type
_entity_poly.pdbx_seq_one_letter_code
_entity_poly.pdbx_strand_id
1 'polypeptide(L)'
;MNQIIPMTRFLRQNLSTITSYRRIISMNANQIRFCSQDKRNDDTKTNRKQIERENRDRRIPVELDTSIRYMKSDAFKETYQDYKIWELFRRNFKGQFSPAVPRLSCVGDDGFVKTSNPCAICRDRYLVLHHKNIELLRQFISPHTGYVYSNSILCLCHEQYEKLCVAVTLAKNYGYIDFEVPHRHYDYQYHYKL
;
A
#
# COMPACT_ATOMS: atom_id res chain seq x y z
N MET A 1 22.50 -37.46 9.73
CA MET A 1 22.41 -36.75 11.02
C MET A 1 21.31 -35.70 10.90
N ASN A 2 20.05 -36.12 11.06
CA ASN A 2 18.88 -35.26 10.93
C ASN A 2 18.23 -35.15 12.31
N GLN A 3 18.24 -33.97 12.91
CA GLN A 3 17.50 -33.70 14.14
C GLN A 3 16.24 -32.89 13.82
N ILE A 4 15.11 -33.50 14.15
CA ILE A 4 13.75 -32.96 14.07
C ILE A 4 13.43 -32.40 15.46
N ILE A 5 13.03 -31.13 15.53
CA ILE A 5 12.60 -30.45 16.77
C ILE A 5 11.05 -30.49 16.84
N PRO A 6 10.42 -31.04 17.89
CA PRO A 6 8.96 -31.04 18.02
C PRO A 6 8.43 -29.78 18.74
N MET A 7 7.37 -29.20 18.17
CA MET A 7 6.57 -28.12 18.75
C MET A 7 5.63 -28.64 19.84
N THR A 8 5.80 -28.18 21.09
CA THR A 8 4.93 -28.52 22.22
C THR A 8 3.65 -27.68 22.23
N ARG A 9 2.50 -28.37 22.23
CA ARG A 9 1.15 -27.82 22.45
C ARG A 9 0.97 -27.40 23.90
N PHE A 10 0.62 -26.14 24.15
CA PHE A 10 0.12 -25.70 25.46
C PHE A 10 -1.36 -26.05 25.61
N LEU A 11 -1.66 -26.81 26.66
CA LEU A 11 -3.01 -27.19 27.10
C LEU A 11 -3.67 -26.01 27.82
N ARG A 12 -4.91 -25.66 27.42
CA ARG A 12 -5.83 -24.87 28.25
C ARG A 12 -6.68 -25.82 29.09
N GLN A 13 -6.60 -25.71 30.41
CA GLN A 13 -7.52 -26.35 31.35
C GLN A 13 -8.51 -25.31 31.91
N ASN A 14 -9.71 -25.32 31.32
CA ASN A 14 -11.03 -25.52 31.92
C ASN A 14 -11.50 -24.94 33.28
N LEU A 15 -12.75 -24.41 33.20
CA LEU A 15 -13.94 -24.56 34.08
C LEU A 15 -13.85 -23.88 35.47
N SER A 16 -14.89 -23.27 36.06
CA SER A 16 -16.31 -23.63 36.19
C SER A 16 -17.11 -22.44 36.80
N THR A 17 -18.34 -22.13 36.35
CA THR A 17 -19.65 -22.36 37.02
C THR A 17 -20.33 -21.15 37.69
N ILE A 18 -21.58 -20.86 37.24
CA ILE A 18 -22.88 -20.64 37.94
C ILE A 18 -22.82 -19.80 39.25
N THR A 19 -23.57 -18.71 39.49
CA THR A 19 -25.04 -18.64 39.70
C THR A 19 -25.50 -17.18 39.87
N SER A 20 -26.74 -16.96 39.43
CA SER A 20 -27.66 -15.88 39.81
C SER A 20 -27.77 -15.65 41.32
N TYR A 21 -27.89 -14.40 41.77
CA TYR A 21 -28.88 -13.97 42.78
C TYR A 21 -29.02 -12.44 42.77
N ARG A 22 -30.26 -11.94 42.70
CA ARG A 22 -30.63 -10.54 42.99
C ARG A 22 -30.52 -10.29 44.50
N ARG A 23 -29.95 -9.16 44.90
CA ARG A 23 -30.36 -8.43 46.12
C ARG A 23 -30.30 -6.93 45.86
N ILE A 24 -31.45 -6.30 46.02
CA ILE A 24 -31.62 -4.86 46.17
C ILE A 24 -31.27 -4.54 47.62
N ILE A 25 -30.31 -3.65 47.86
CA ILE A 25 -30.26 -2.81 49.06
C ILE A 25 -29.85 -1.41 48.61
N SER A 26 -30.79 -0.47 48.78
CA SER A 26 -30.58 0.97 48.73
C SER A 26 -29.64 1.43 49.84
N MET A 27 -28.82 2.44 49.60
CA MET A 27 -28.87 3.74 50.29
C MET A 27 -27.69 4.62 49.85
N ASN A 28 -27.99 5.91 49.73
CA ASN A 28 -27.12 6.98 49.29
C ASN A 28 -25.78 7.04 50.02
N ALA A 29 -24.70 7.22 49.25
CA ALA A 29 -23.60 8.06 49.64
C ALA A 29 -23.34 9.02 48.47
N ASN A 30 -23.73 10.28 48.68
CA ASN A 30 -23.30 11.41 47.86
C ASN A 30 -21.77 11.49 47.96
N GLN A 31 -21.08 10.76 47.12
CA GLN A 31 -19.74 11.12 46.70
C GLN A 31 -19.86 11.52 45.25
N ILE A 32 -20.15 12.79 45.06
CA ILE A 32 -19.93 13.48 43.80
C ILE A 32 -18.44 13.25 43.50
N ARG A 33 -18.14 12.23 42.68
CA ARG A 33 -16.89 12.21 41.92
C ARG A 33 -17.00 13.40 41.00
N PHE A 34 -16.53 14.55 41.48
CA PHE A 34 -16.25 15.68 40.65
C PHE A 34 -15.07 15.25 39.76
N CYS A 35 -15.40 14.58 38.66
CA CYS A 35 -14.45 14.31 37.60
C CYS A 35 -14.14 15.68 37.03
N SER A 36 -13.05 16.28 37.53
CA SER A 36 -12.54 17.55 37.06
C SER A 36 -12.25 17.37 35.58
N GLN A 37 -13.19 17.84 34.74
CA GLN A 37 -12.96 17.92 33.32
C GLN A 37 -11.91 19.02 33.13
N ASP A 38 -10.65 18.60 33.00
CA ASP A 38 -9.60 19.45 32.44
C ASP A 38 -9.95 19.72 30.97
N LYS A 39 -10.80 20.72 30.74
CA LYS A 39 -11.25 21.17 29.40
C LYS A 39 -10.11 21.75 28.54
N ARG A 40 -8.94 22.00 29.12
CA ARG A 40 -7.77 22.60 28.44
C ARG A 40 -7.00 21.63 27.52
N ASN A 41 -7.37 20.35 27.49
CA ASN A 41 -6.67 19.30 26.73
C ASN A 41 -7.49 18.71 25.57
N ASP A 42 -8.69 19.22 25.31
CA ASP A 42 -9.60 18.69 24.28
C ASP A 42 -9.34 19.33 22.90
N ASP A 43 -9.05 20.63 22.86
CA ASP A 43 -8.79 21.36 21.60
C ASP A 43 -7.50 20.88 20.91
N THR A 44 -6.42 20.65 21.67
CA THR A 44 -5.14 20.13 21.15
C THR A 44 -5.25 18.68 20.68
N LYS A 45 -6.02 17.84 21.39
CA LYS A 45 -6.31 16.46 20.97
C LYS A 45 -7.19 16.41 19.73
N THR A 46 -8.15 17.31 19.61
CA THR A 46 -9.05 17.40 18.45
C THR A 46 -8.29 17.82 17.21
N ASN A 47 -7.40 18.83 17.33
CA ASN A 47 -6.54 19.28 16.25
C ASN A 47 -5.59 18.16 15.76
N ARG A 48 -4.95 17.42 16.68
CA ARG A 48 -4.08 16.28 16.31
C ARG A 48 -4.84 15.19 15.53
N LYS A 49 -6.04 14.81 15.98
CA LYS A 49 -6.87 13.82 15.30
C LYS A 49 -7.28 14.28 13.90
N GLN A 50 -7.52 15.58 13.73
CA GLN A 50 -7.84 16.17 12.43
C GLN A 50 -6.62 16.08 11.49
N ILE A 51 -5.44 16.50 11.93
CA ILE A 51 -4.19 16.39 11.16
C ILE A 51 -3.92 14.93 10.76
N GLU A 52 -4.10 13.98 11.67
CA GLU A 52 -3.95 12.54 11.36
C GLU A 52 -4.98 12.02 10.36
N ARG A 53 -6.18 12.61 10.33
CA ARG A 53 -7.21 12.26 9.34
C ARG A 53 -6.86 12.81 7.97
N GLU A 54 -6.45 14.07 7.89
CA GLU A 54 -5.98 14.72 6.66
C GLU A 54 -4.73 14.00 6.10
N ASN A 55 -3.84 13.54 6.98
CA ASN A 55 -2.67 12.74 6.59
C ASN A 55 -3.02 11.34 6.04
N ARG A 56 -4.21 10.80 6.35
CA ARG A 56 -4.69 9.52 5.81
C ARG A 56 -5.56 9.67 4.57
N ASP A 57 -6.05 10.88 4.29
CA ASP A 57 -6.84 11.16 3.10
C ASP A 57 -5.96 11.19 1.85
N ARG A 58 -6.35 10.42 0.83
CA ARG A 58 -5.61 10.27 -0.43
C ARG A 58 -6.07 11.20 -1.52
N ARG A 59 -7.17 11.93 -1.30
CA ARG A 59 -7.60 12.97 -2.24
C ARG A 59 -6.60 14.10 -2.31
N ILE A 60 -5.90 14.34 -1.21
CA ILE A 60 -4.82 15.31 -1.12
C ILE A 60 -3.59 14.67 -1.78
N PRO A 61 -3.22 15.09 -3.01
CA PRO A 61 -2.08 14.51 -3.70
C PRO A 61 -0.79 14.81 -2.93
N VAL A 62 0.14 13.86 -2.98
CA VAL A 62 1.49 14.06 -2.44
C VAL A 62 2.37 14.64 -3.54
N GLU A 63 3.11 15.68 -3.20
CA GLU A 63 4.05 16.34 -4.12
C GLU A 63 5.14 15.37 -4.59
N LEU A 64 5.52 15.46 -5.86
CA LEU A 64 6.51 14.59 -6.46
C LEU A 64 7.87 14.65 -5.73
N ASP A 65 8.32 15.85 -5.36
CA ASP A 65 9.60 16.03 -4.66
C ASP A 65 9.62 15.26 -3.33
N THR A 66 8.50 15.30 -2.60
CA THR A 66 8.38 14.57 -1.33
C THR A 66 8.44 13.06 -1.52
N SER A 67 7.87 12.53 -2.60
CA SER A 67 7.97 11.12 -2.97
C SER A 67 9.41 10.72 -3.32
N ILE A 68 10.13 11.54 -4.09
CA ILE A 68 11.54 11.30 -4.43
C ILE A 68 12.42 11.36 -3.18
N ARG A 69 12.17 12.32 -2.29
CA ARG A 69 12.86 12.45 -1.00
C ARG A 69 12.61 11.23 -0.12
N TYR A 70 11.39 10.71 -0.12
CA TYR A 70 11.03 9.52 0.63
C TYR A 70 11.77 8.27 0.14
N MET A 71 11.88 8.07 -1.18
CA MET A 71 12.64 6.94 -1.76
C MET A 71 14.11 6.92 -1.31
N LYS A 72 14.70 8.10 -1.08
CA LYS A 72 16.09 8.26 -0.61
C LYS A 72 16.23 8.25 0.91
N SER A 73 15.14 8.21 1.64
CA SER A 73 15.14 8.29 3.10
C SER A 73 15.49 6.95 3.77
N ASP A 74 16.03 7.02 4.99
CA ASP A 74 16.33 5.83 5.78
C ASP A 74 15.07 5.02 6.10
N ALA A 75 13.92 5.70 6.29
CA ALA A 75 12.64 5.04 6.53
C ALA A 75 12.23 4.10 5.39
N PHE A 76 12.46 4.49 4.13
CA PHE A 76 12.20 3.63 2.97
C PHE A 76 13.14 2.42 2.97
N LYS A 77 14.42 2.64 3.26
CA LYS A 77 15.44 1.58 3.32
C LYS A 77 15.15 0.57 4.43
N GLU A 78 14.73 1.02 5.60
CA GLU A 78 14.37 0.14 6.72
C GLU A 78 13.12 -0.69 6.43
N THR A 79 12.13 -0.11 5.74
CA THR A 79 10.84 -0.76 5.47
C THR A 79 10.90 -1.80 4.36
N TYR A 80 11.59 -1.52 3.25
CA TYR A 80 11.65 -2.39 2.08
C TYR A 80 12.96 -3.17 1.93
N GLN A 81 14.04 -2.70 2.57
CA GLN A 81 15.37 -3.31 2.52
C GLN A 81 15.86 -3.44 1.06
N ASP A 82 16.34 -4.63 0.67
CA ASP A 82 16.86 -4.91 -0.67
C ASP A 82 15.78 -5.45 -1.63
N TYR A 83 14.55 -5.63 -1.15
CA TYR A 83 13.44 -6.17 -1.94
C TYR A 83 12.71 -5.09 -2.73
N LYS A 84 12.06 -5.49 -3.83
CA LYS A 84 11.14 -4.60 -4.55
C LYS A 84 9.87 -4.39 -3.72
N ILE A 85 9.26 -3.22 -3.86
CA ILE A 85 8.06 -2.81 -3.09
C ILE A 85 6.93 -3.84 -3.11
N TRP A 86 6.73 -4.53 -4.23
CA TRP A 86 5.64 -5.49 -4.42
C TRP A 86 5.99 -6.93 -4.02
N GLU A 87 7.26 -7.27 -3.80
CA GLU A 87 7.68 -8.66 -3.47
C GLU A 87 7.19 -9.09 -2.08
N LEU A 88 7.17 -8.16 -1.13
CA LEU A 88 6.67 -8.40 0.23
C LEU A 88 5.13 -8.44 0.30
N PHE A 89 4.45 -8.14 -0.81
CA PHE A 89 2.99 -8.07 -0.85
C PHE A 89 2.36 -9.38 -1.33
N ARG A 90 1.45 -9.93 -0.53
CA ARG A 90 0.59 -11.06 -0.91
C ARG A 90 -0.88 -10.71 -0.77
N ARG A 91 -1.64 -10.96 -1.85
CA ARG A 91 -3.09 -10.72 -1.87
C ARG A 91 -3.85 -11.95 -1.37
N ASN A 92 -4.89 -11.69 -0.59
CA ASN A 92 -5.82 -12.73 -0.14
C ASN A 92 -6.90 -12.94 -1.21
N PHE A 93 -7.02 -14.17 -1.71
CA PHE A 93 -8.09 -14.62 -2.60
C PHE A 93 -8.39 -16.10 -2.33
N LYS A 94 -9.55 -16.59 -2.78
CA LYS A 94 -9.97 -17.97 -2.57
C LYS A 94 -9.33 -18.89 -3.62
N GLY A 95 -8.83 -20.04 -3.19
CA GLY A 95 -8.28 -21.07 -4.08
C GLY A 95 -6.79 -20.91 -4.36
N GLN A 96 -6.28 -21.74 -5.27
CA GLN A 96 -4.87 -21.79 -5.64
C GLN A 96 -4.48 -20.68 -6.62
N PHE A 97 -5.37 -20.32 -7.54
CA PHE A 97 -5.11 -19.34 -8.59
C PHE A 97 -5.73 -17.99 -8.27
N SER A 98 -4.99 -16.92 -8.56
CA SER A 98 -5.50 -15.56 -8.43
C SER A 98 -6.64 -15.30 -9.40
N PRO A 99 -7.62 -14.45 -9.06
CA PRO A 99 -8.62 -14.02 -10.02
C PRO A 99 -7.96 -13.36 -11.23
N ALA A 100 -8.49 -13.62 -12.42
CA ALA A 100 -7.95 -13.08 -13.67
C ALA A 100 -7.98 -11.54 -13.70
N VAL A 101 -9.05 -10.96 -13.16
CA VAL A 101 -9.24 -9.50 -13.09
C VAL A 101 -8.90 -9.02 -11.68
N PRO A 102 -8.05 -7.99 -11.53
CA PRO A 102 -7.79 -7.38 -10.22
C PRO A 102 -9.04 -6.65 -9.71
N ARG A 103 -9.01 -6.22 -8.45
CA ARG A 103 -10.03 -5.28 -7.96
C ARG A 103 -9.85 -3.93 -8.66
N LEU A 104 -10.94 -3.19 -8.84
CA LEU A 104 -10.92 -1.88 -9.46
C LEU A 104 -9.99 -0.90 -8.69
N SER A 105 -10.26 -0.68 -7.41
CA SER A 105 -9.51 0.25 -6.55
C SER A 105 -9.30 -0.30 -5.13
N CYS A 106 -8.27 0.20 -4.44
CA CYS A 106 -8.10 -0.02 -2.99
C CYS A 106 -8.70 1.12 -2.17
N VAL A 107 -8.80 2.28 -2.81
CA VAL A 107 -9.15 3.58 -2.22
C VAL A 107 -10.56 3.89 -2.64
N GLY A 108 -11.34 4.40 -1.72
CA GLY A 108 -12.69 4.83 -2.01
C GLY A 108 -12.81 6.26 -2.47
N ASP A 109 -14.02 6.60 -2.92
CA ASP A 109 -14.45 7.97 -3.23
C ASP A 109 -14.41 8.86 -1.98
N ASP A 110 -14.47 8.23 -0.80
CA ASP A 110 -14.27 8.85 0.50
C ASP A 110 -12.81 9.31 0.72
N GLY A 111 -11.85 8.84 -0.09
CA GLY A 111 -10.42 9.19 0.02
C GLY A 111 -9.62 8.25 0.93
N PHE A 112 -10.30 7.38 1.66
CA PHE A 112 -9.69 6.44 2.58
C PHE A 112 -9.55 5.04 1.98
N VAL A 113 -8.71 4.22 2.59
CA VAL A 113 -8.53 2.83 2.16
C VAL A 113 -9.75 2.02 2.57
N LYS A 114 -10.53 1.55 1.59
CA LYS A 114 -11.70 0.70 1.81
C LYS A 114 -11.31 -0.74 2.18
N THR A 115 -10.15 -1.21 1.69
CA THR A 115 -9.72 -2.61 1.87
C THR A 115 -8.77 -2.80 3.05
N SER A 116 -8.94 -3.87 3.83
CA SER A 116 -8.02 -4.23 4.91
C SER A 116 -6.59 -4.51 4.43
N ASN A 117 -6.43 -5.16 3.27
CA ASN A 117 -5.14 -5.43 2.63
C ASN A 117 -5.00 -4.64 1.29
N PRO A 118 -4.62 -3.35 1.33
CA PRO A 118 -4.37 -2.54 0.12
C PRO A 118 -3.13 -3.03 -0.64
N CYS A 119 -3.04 -2.74 -1.94
CA CYS A 119 -1.86 -3.09 -2.74
C CYS A 119 -0.63 -2.31 -2.28
N ALA A 120 0.57 -2.70 -2.68
CA ALA A 120 1.81 -2.09 -2.20
C ALA A 120 1.85 -0.56 -2.40
N ILE A 121 1.46 -0.08 -3.59
CA ILE A 121 1.35 1.37 -3.89
C ILE A 121 0.25 2.05 -3.08
N CYS A 122 -0.89 1.38 -2.88
CA CYS A 122 -1.91 1.99 -2.06
C CYS A 122 -1.49 1.96 -0.59
N ARG A 123 -0.86 0.94 -0.03
CA ARG A 123 -0.57 0.88 1.40
C ARG A 123 0.19 2.11 1.91
N ASP A 124 1.19 2.53 1.16
CA ASP A 124 2.01 3.71 1.44
C ASP A 124 1.53 4.93 0.64
N ARG A 125 1.44 6.08 1.29
CA ARG A 125 1.00 7.33 0.67
C ARG A 125 2.10 8.00 -0.15
N TYR A 126 3.36 7.83 0.25
CA TYR A 126 4.48 8.54 -0.34
C TYR A 126 4.95 7.93 -1.67
N LEU A 127 4.49 6.71 -1.99
CA LEU A 127 4.77 6.06 -3.26
C LEU A 127 3.88 6.62 -4.38
N VAL A 128 4.31 7.75 -4.94
CA VAL A 128 3.60 8.42 -6.03
C VAL A 128 4.11 7.93 -7.39
N LEU A 129 3.24 7.27 -8.15
CA LEU A 129 3.51 6.88 -9.54
C LEU A 129 3.54 8.11 -10.44
N HIS A 130 4.71 8.46 -10.94
CA HIS A 130 4.93 9.60 -11.82
C HIS A 130 6.09 9.33 -12.79
N HIS A 131 6.03 9.86 -14.00
CA HIS A 131 7.02 9.59 -15.06
C HIS A 131 8.45 10.02 -14.71
N LYS A 132 8.59 11.08 -13.88
CA LYS A 132 9.90 11.57 -13.38
C LYS A 132 10.46 10.73 -12.22
N ASN A 133 9.65 9.91 -11.54
CA ASN A 133 10.13 9.09 -10.44
C ASN A 133 10.72 7.78 -10.98
N ILE A 134 11.91 7.88 -11.55
CA ILE A 134 12.57 6.78 -12.26
C ILE A 134 12.95 5.65 -11.28
N GLU A 135 13.39 6.00 -10.07
CA GLU A 135 13.77 5.03 -9.03
C GLU A 135 12.60 4.11 -8.66
N LEU A 136 11.39 4.68 -8.53
CA LEU A 136 10.18 3.90 -8.28
C LEU A 136 9.76 3.07 -9.50
N LEU A 137 9.71 3.67 -10.70
CA LEU A 137 9.25 2.98 -11.91
C LEU A 137 10.15 1.80 -12.29
N ARG A 138 11.48 1.91 -12.10
CA ARG A 138 12.44 0.83 -12.35
C ARG A 138 12.10 -0.46 -11.61
N GLN A 139 11.50 -0.37 -10.41
CA GLN A 139 11.13 -1.56 -9.63
C GLN A 139 9.99 -2.38 -10.27
N PHE A 140 9.18 -1.76 -11.12
CA PHE A 140 8.05 -2.39 -11.80
C PHE A 140 8.37 -2.85 -13.23
N ILE A 141 9.58 -2.55 -13.71
CA ILE A 141 10.05 -2.89 -15.05
C ILE A 141 11.03 -4.06 -14.95
N SER A 142 10.90 -5.01 -15.86
CA SER A 142 11.87 -6.10 -16.00
C SER A 142 13.20 -5.56 -16.54
N PRO A 143 14.35 -5.84 -15.88
CA PRO A 143 15.65 -5.33 -16.32
C PRO A 143 16.10 -5.92 -17.66
N HIS A 144 15.60 -7.11 -18.03
CA HIS A 144 16.00 -7.79 -19.27
C HIS A 144 15.13 -7.40 -20.46
N THR A 145 13.83 -7.24 -20.24
CA THR A 145 12.88 -7.03 -21.35
C THR A 145 12.42 -5.58 -21.49
N GLY A 146 12.61 -4.73 -20.45
CA GLY A 146 12.13 -3.35 -20.46
C GLY A 146 10.60 -3.20 -20.45
N TYR A 147 9.87 -4.31 -20.24
CA TYR A 147 8.42 -4.33 -20.09
C TYR A 147 8.00 -4.26 -18.62
N VAL A 148 6.82 -3.69 -18.38
CA VAL A 148 6.18 -3.68 -17.06
C VAL A 148 5.74 -5.11 -16.71
N TYR A 149 5.99 -5.55 -15.48
CA TYR A 149 5.51 -6.85 -15.02
C TYR A 149 3.98 -6.93 -15.10
N SER A 150 3.46 -8.12 -15.42
CA SER A 150 2.01 -8.33 -15.49
C SER A 150 1.37 -8.11 -14.12
N ASN A 151 0.13 -7.63 -14.11
CA ASN A 151 -0.55 -7.33 -12.86
C ASN A 151 -0.85 -8.58 -12.01
N SER A 152 -0.85 -9.78 -12.62
CA SER A 152 -0.95 -11.05 -11.89
C SER A 152 0.22 -11.25 -10.93
N ILE A 153 1.40 -10.75 -11.28
CA ILE A 153 2.60 -10.79 -10.43
C ILE A 153 2.57 -9.63 -9.44
N LEU A 154 2.39 -8.40 -9.93
CA LEU A 154 2.43 -7.18 -9.11
C LEU A 154 1.27 -7.08 -8.08
N CYS A 155 0.15 -7.73 -8.36
CA CYS A 155 -1.05 -7.75 -7.52
C CYS A 155 -1.60 -6.34 -7.15
N LEU A 156 -1.47 -5.36 -8.05
CA LEU A 156 -2.01 -4.01 -7.87
C LEU A 156 -3.53 -3.97 -8.15
N CYS A 157 -4.21 -2.92 -7.67
CA CYS A 157 -5.56 -2.62 -8.14
C CYS A 157 -5.51 -2.08 -9.57
N HIS A 158 -6.60 -2.23 -10.31
CA HIS A 158 -6.70 -1.86 -11.72
C HIS A 158 -6.26 -0.41 -11.96
N GLU A 159 -6.81 0.54 -11.20
CA GLU A 159 -6.49 1.97 -11.32
C GLU A 159 -5.00 2.28 -11.16
N GLN A 160 -4.31 1.61 -10.23
CA GLN A 160 -2.89 1.87 -9.99
C GLN A 160 -2.02 1.21 -11.06
N TYR A 161 -2.44 0.05 -11.55
CA TYR A 161 -1.76 -0.61 -12.66
C TYR A 161 -1.88 0.23 -13.96
N GLU A 162 -3.05 0.78 -14.24
CA GLU A 162 -3.23 1.70 -15.38
C GLU A 162 -2.37 2.96 -15.23
N LYS A 163 -2.37 3.59 -14.04
CA LYS A 163 -1.50 4.73 -13.74
C LYS A 163 -0.02 4.41 -13.93
N LEU A 164 0.41 3.21 -13.51
CA LEU A 164 1.77 2.72 -13.73
C LEU A 164 2.09 2.61 -15.22
N CYS A 165 1.22 1.96 -16.01
CA CYS A 165 1.40 1.82 -17.45
C CYS A 165 1.48 3.17 -18.18
N VAL A 166 0.62 4.13 -17.79
CA VAL A 166 0.64 5.50 -18.32
C VAL A 166 1.95 6.19 -17.93
N ALA A 167 2.35 6.13 -16.66
CA ALA A 167 3.58 6.75 -16.19
C ALA A 167 4.83 6.20 -16.89
N VAL A 168 4.90 4.88 -17.12
CA VAL A 168 6.00 4.24 -17.85
C VAL A 168 5.98 4.64 -19.32
N THR A 169 4.82 4.65 -19.97
CA THR A 169 4.68 5.11 -21.36
C THR A 169 5.14 6.55 -21.52
N LEU A 170 4.71 7.44 -20.62
CA LEU A 170 5.17 8.82 -20.59
C LEU A 170 6.67 8.92 -20.33
N ALA A 171 7.21 8.13 -19.41
CA ALA A 171 8.64 8.12 -19.12
C ALA A 171 9.47 7.68 -20.35
N LYS A 172 9.00 6.71 -21.12
CA LYS A 172 9.61 6.31 -22.40
C LYS A 172 9.53 7.43 -23.44
N ASN A 173 8.37 8.06 -23.58
CA ASN A 173 8.18 9.15 -24.55
C ASN A 173 9.06 10.37 -24.25
N TYR A 174 9.25 10.72 -22.97
CA TYR A 174 10.13 11.81 -22.55
C TYR A 174 11.62 11.42 -22.52
N GLY A 175 11.96 10.15 -22.74
CA GLY A 175 13.35 9.67 -22.68
C GLY A 175 13.92 9.58 -21.26
N TYR A 176 13.08 9.41 -20.23
CA TYR A 176 13.54 9.18 -18.85
C TYR A 176 13.93 7.71 -18.60
N ILE A 177 13.39 6.78 -19.37
CA ILE A 177 13.64 5.34 -19.27
C ILE A 177 14.02 4.82 -20.64
N ASP A 178 15.13 4.08 -20.69
CA ASP A 178 15.61 3.44 -21.91
C ASP A 178 14.69 2.28 -22.30
N PHE A 179 14.48 2.12 -23.61
CA PHE A 179 13.72 1.02 -24.17
C PHE A 179 14.23 0.70 -25.57
N GLU A 180 13.99 -0.53 -26.01
CA GLU A 180 14.36 -0.97 -27.35
C GLU A 180 13.41 -0.36 -28.39
N VAL A 181 13.99 0.33 -29.38
CA VAL A 181 13.26 0.89 -30.52
C VAL A 181 13.54 0.01 -31.73
N PRO A 182 12.51 -0.59 -32.38
CA PRO A 182 12.74 -1.42 -33.55
C PRO A 182 13.30 -0.58 -34.71
N HIS A 183 14.36 -1.07 -35.32
CA HIS A 183 14.92 -0.45 -36.53
C HIS A 183 14.01 -0.73 -37.73
N ARG A 184 13.66 0.32 -38.48
CA ARG A 184 12.94 0.18 -39.74
C ARG A 184 13.95 0.10 -40.89
N HIS A 185 13.92 -1.01 -41.62
CA HIS A 185 14.69 -1.16 -42.86
C HIS A 185 13.87 -0.68 -44.04
N TYR A 186 14.45 0.17 -44.89
CA TYR A 186 13.83 0.67 -46.11
C TYR A 186 14.55 0.08 -47.33
N ASP A 187 13.80 -0.31 -48.36
CA ASP A 187 14.36 -0.63 -49.66
C ASP A 187 14.48 0.64 -50.50
N TYR A 188 15.70 1.17 -50.58
CA TYR A 188 15.99 2.41 -51.29
C TYR A 188 15.92 2.26 -52.82
N GLN A 189 15.84 1.04 -53.38
CA GLN A 189 15.74 0.85 -54.84
C GLN A 189 14.48 1.48 -55.45
N TYR A 190 13.40 1.59 -54.67
CA TYR A 190 12.16 2.24 -55.10
C TYR A 190 12.25 3.77 -55.15
N HIS A 191 13.15 4.38 -54.38
CA HIS A 191 13.25 5.83 -54.24
C HIS A 191 14.03 6.49 -55.40
N TYR A 192 14.93 5.76 -56.05
CA TYR A 192 15.84 6.30 -57.07
C TYR A 192 15.42 6.02 -58.53
N LYS A 193 14.20 5.53 -58.79
CA LYS A 193 13.70 5.25 -60.16
C LYS A 193 13.03 6.46 -60.85
N LEU A 194 13.42 7.69 -60.51
CA LEU A 194 12.94 8.93 -61.14
C LEU A 194 13.83 9.34 -62.32
#